data_AF-A0A067NLP8-F1
#
_entry.id   AF-A0A067NLP8-F1
#
_cell.length_a   1.000
_cell.length_b   1.000
_cell.length_c   1.000
_cell.angle_alpha   90.00
_cell.angle_beta   90.00
_cell.angle_gamma   90.00
#
_symmetry.space_group_name_H-M   'P 1'
#
loop_
_entity.id
_entity.type
_entity.pdbx_description
1 polymer ?
#
loop_
_entity_poly.entity_id
_entity_poly.type
_entity_poly.pdbx_seq_one_letter_code
_entity_poly.pdbx_strand_id
1 'polypeptide(L)'
;MGAALQGHKFLVSKGILHRDISAGNIMLSSSDNPPNGMEGFLMDLEYARLNTITEIHSMKIAPDAATSATHTVFKDAKRGAEMTGTLQFMAAELLEGLGQKVRHEVHHDLESFVWVLAYAVSRHLQRQSGLAEAVKAELREHFVRSYGRFLFTDINDARVSLRPLRPPAAYQEMLPQGIHNLYVGLRAALNAQFAYIYGRDPKPLTHDVLLELFDTAYHSL
;
A
#
# COMPACT_ATOMS: atom_id res chain seq x y z
N MET A 1 8.54 4.73 -0.78
CA MET A 1 7.41 3.87 -1.23
C MET A 1 7.82 2.91 -2.34
N GLY A 2 8.46 3.39 -3.42
CA GLY A 2 8.93 2.53 -4.53
C GLY A 2 9.77 1.32 -4.11
N ALA A 3 10.76 1.50 -3.22
CA ALA A 3 11.57 0.39 -2.70
C ALA A 3 10.77 -0.67 -1.93
N ALA A 4 9.80 -0.26 -1.09
CA ALA A 4 8.92 -1.20 -0.39
C ALA A 4 8.04 -1.99 -1.38
N LEU A 5 7.57 -1.33 -2.44
CA LEU A 5 6.80 -1.97 -3.51
C LEU A 5 7.67 -2.96 -4.33
N GLN A 6 8.94 -2.64 -4.57
CA GLN A 6 9.89 -3.58 -5.16
C GLN A 6 10.18 -4.78 -4.24
N GLY A 7 10.33 -4.54 -2.95
CA GLY A 7 10.43 -5.61 -1.94
C GLY A 7 9.21 -6.52 -1.97
N HIS A 8 8.00 -5.95 -2.08
CA HIS A 8 6.76 -6.72 -2.25
C HIS A 8 6.76 -7.54 -3.54
N LYS A 9 7.19 -6.95 -4.67
CA LYS A 9 7.31 -7.64 -5.96
C LYS A 9 8.25 -8.85 -5.86
N PHE A 10 9.37 -8.70 -5.16
CA PHE A 10 10.29 -9.80 -4.91
C PHE A 10 9.65 -10.90 -4.05
N LEU A 11 8.99 -10.56 -2.94
CA LEU A 11 8.30 -11.56 -2.10
C LEU A 11 7.29 -12.36 -2.93
N VAL A 12 6.47 -11.69 -3.74
CA VAL A 12 5.50 -12.33 -4.63
C VAL A 12 6.19 -13.26 -5.63
N SER A 13 7.34 -12.87 -6.18
CA SER A 13 8.15 -13.75 -7.06
C SER A 13 8.68 -15.02 -6.38
N LYS A 14 8.76 -15.01 -5.04
CA LYS A 14 9.11 -16.17 -4.21
C LYS A 14 7.88 -16.92 -3.70
N GLY A 15 6.70 -16.58 -4.20
CA GLY A 15 5.43 -17.14 -3.76
C GLY A 15 4.97 -16.64 -2.39
N ILE A 16 5.54 -15.55 -1.85
CA ILE A 16 5.15 -14.97 -0.57
C ILE A 16 4.21 -13.77 -0.83
N LEU A 17 3.00 -13.85 -0.31
CA LEU A 17 2.05 -12.73 -0.27
C LEU A 17 2.02 -12.13 1.14
N HIS A 18 2.09 -10.82 1.30
CA HIS A 18 2.29 -10.17 2.60
C HIS A 18 1.02 -10.17 3.46
N ARG A 19 -0.12 -9.76 2.86
CA ARG A 19 -1.47 -9.75 3.45
C ARG A 19 -1.73 -8.77 4.60
N ASP A 20 -0.74 -7.98 4.98
CA ASP A 20 -0.85 -6.98 6.05
C ASP A 20 -0.01 -5.73 5.74
N ILE A 21 -0.21 -5.18 4.54
CA ILE A 21 0.41 -3.92 4.17
C ILE A 21 -0.24 -2.79 4.97
N SER A 22 0.57 -2.13 5.80
CA SER A 22 0.14 -1.03 6.68
C SER A 22 1.25 0.03 6.82
N ALA A 23 0.90 1.21 7.33
CA ALA A 23 1.88 2.26 7.60
C ALA A 23 2.92 1.86 8.68
N GLY A 24 2.59 0.90 9.56
CA GLY A 24 3.53 0.37 10.56
C GLY A 24 4.52 -0.64 10.00
N ASN A 25 4.14 -1.32 8.91
CA ASN A 25 4.92 -2.39 8.29
C ASN A 25 5.77 -1.91 7.11
N ILE A 26 5.62 -0.64 6.71
CA ILE A 26 6.47 0.02 5.72
C ILE A 26 7.40 0.99 6.45
N MET A 27 8.68 0.64 6.53
CA MET A 27 9.70 1.56 7.02
C MET A 27 10.23 2.43 5.88
N LEU A 28 10.43 3.70 6.17
CA LEU A 28 11.07 4.66 5.28
C LEU A 28 12.44 5.02 5.87
N SER A 29 13.42 5.23 4.99
CA SER A 29 14.73 5.74 5.42
C SER A 29 14.59 7.12 6.06
N SER A 30 15.38 7.38 7.09
CA SER A 30 15.52 8.71 7.70
C SER A 30 16.46 9.64 6.92
N SER A 31 17.14 9.13 5.89
CA SER A 31 17.99 9.93 5.01
C SER A 31 17.16 10.62 3.93
N ASP A 32 17.44 11.89 3.66
CA ASP A 32 16.81 12.64 2.56
C ASP A 32 17.24 12.14 1.18
N ASN A 33 18.42 11.50 1.08
CA ASN A 33 18.94 10.89 -0.15
C ASN A 33 19.45 9.47 0.12
N PRO A 34 18.56 8.50 0.40
CA PRO A 34 18.95 7.12 0.55
C PRO A 34 19.49 6.58 -0.78
N PRO A 35 20.46 5.65 -0.77
CA PRO A 35 20.83 4.92 -1.98
C PRO A 35 19.62 4.23 -2.61
N ASN A 36 19.62 4.09 -3.94
CA ASN A 36 18.54 3.42 -4.67
C ASN A 36 18.23 2.04 -4.09
N GLY A 37 16.97 1.80 -3.72
CA GLY A 37 16.50 0.57 -3.10
C GLY A 37 16.60 0.54 -1.57
N MET A 38 17.12 1.59 -0.93
CA MET A 38 17.16 1.75 0.53
C MET A 38 16.20 2.82 1.05
N GLU A 39 15.32 3.36 0.20
CA GLU A 39 14.36 4.40 0.56
C GLU A 39 13.21 3.87 1.42
N GLY A 40 13.00 2.55 1.43
CA GLY A 40 12.07 1.91 2.33
C GLY A 40 12.03 0.39 2.18
N PHE A 41 11.57 -0.28 3.22
CA PHE A 41 11.51 -1.73 3.28
C PHE A 41 10.24 -2.21 3.96
N LEU A 42 9.80 -3.41 3.58
CA LEU A 42 8.68 -4.10 4.23
C LEU A 42 9.19 -4.90 5.42
N MET A 43 8.42 -4.84 6.50
CA MET A 43 8.61 -5.65 7.70
C MET A 43 7.37 -6.49 7.96
N ASP A 44 7.49 -7.38 8.93
CA ASP A 44 6.37 -8.11 9.52
C ASP A 44 5.64 -9.06 8.55
N LEU A 45 6.24 -10.25 8.39
CA LEU A 45 5.70 -11.33 7.56
C LEU A 45 4.86 -12.32 8.36
N GLU A 46 4.40 -11.98 9.57
CA GLU A 46 3.70 -12.94 10.44
C GLU A 46 2.36 -13.41 9.86
N TYR A 47 1.73 -12.58 9.03
CA TYR A 47 0.50 -12.87 8.31
C TYR A 47 0.71 -13.39 6.87
N ALA A 48 1.97 -13.48 6.44
CA ALA A 48 2.31 -13.81 5.07
C ALA A 48 1.85 -15.22 4.67
N ARG A 49 1.49 -15.40 3.41
CA ARG A 49 1.08 -16.69 2.85
C ARG A 49 2.09 -17.16 1.82
N LEU A 50 2.55 -18.40 1.98
CA LEU A 50 3.37 -19.09 0.98
C LEU A 50 2.46 -19.83 -0.01
N ASN A 51 2.46 -19.38 -1.26
CA ASN A 51 1.71 -19.95 -2.37
C ASN A 51 2.50 -21.01 -3.15
N THR A 52 3.83 -21.07 -2.99
CA THR A 52 4.72 -22.05 -3.66
C THR A 52 5.95 -22.32 -2.79
N ILE A 53 6.30 -23.59 -2.60
CA ILE A 53 7.57 -23.97 -1.94
C ILE A 53 8.69 -23.77 -2.97
N THR A 54 9.40 -22.66 -2.87
CA THR A 54 10.61 -22.40 -3.66
C THR A 54 11.76 -22.07 -2.72
N GLU A 55 12.96 -22.57 -3.02
CA GLU A 55 14.19 -22.20 -2.32
C GLU A 55 14.39 -20.67 -2.38
N ILE A 56 14.20 -20.00 -1.24
CA ILE A 56 14.39 -18.56 -1.13
C ILE A 56 15.87 -18.29 -0.92
N HIS A 57 16.58 -17.92 -1.98
CA HIS A 57 17.88 -17.27 -1.83
C HIS A 57 17.66 -15.82 -1.37
N SER A 58 18.19 -15.47 -0.20
CA SER A 58 18.17 -14.12 0.36
C SER A 58 18.73 -13.11 -0.64
N MET A 59 18.13 -11.91 -0.71
CA MET A 59 18.75 -10.79 -1.41
C MET A 59 20.06 -10.41 -0.68
N LYS A 60 21.20 -10.47 -1.38
CA LYS A 60 22.42 -9.78 -0.94
C LYS A 60 22.23 -8.29 -1.22
N ILE A 61 21.94 -7.50 -0.19
CA ILE A 61 21.87 -6.04 -0.27
C ILE A 61 23.25 -5.39 0.00
N ALA A 62 24.27 -6.19 0.34
CA ALA A 62 25.65 -5.73 0.50
C ALA A 62 26.65 -6.70 -0.14
N PRO A 63 27.73 -6.23 -0.78
CA PRO A 63 28.89 -7.07 -1.00
C PRO A 63 29.52 -7.36 0.38
N ASP A 64 29.76 -8.65 0.65
CA ASP A 64 30.59 -9.17 1.75
C ASP A 64 30.00 -9.49 3.14
N ALA A 65 28.68 -9.55 3.32
CA ALA A 65 28.11 -10.20 4.50
C ALA A 65 27.69 -11.65 4.19
N ALA A 66 28.49 -12.63 4.61
CA ALA A 66 28.10 -14.04 4.57
C ALA A 66 27.11 -14.32 5.71
N THR A 67 25.83 -14.45 5.39
CA THR A 67 24.82 -14.96 6.31
C THR A 67 24.32 -16.32 5.83
N SER A 68 24.64 -17.38 6.60
CA SER A 68 24.01 -18.68 6.45
C SER A 68 22.62 -18.65 7.09
N ALA A 69 21.58 -18.71 6.28
CA ALA A 69 20.21 -18.90 6.73
C ALA A 69 19.89 -20.40 6.83
N THR A 70 19.52 -20.86 8.03
CA THR A 70 19.04 -22.23 8.25
C THR A 70 17.58 -22.33 7.83
N HIS A 71 17.27 -23.24 6.91
CA HIS A 71 15.91 -23.49 6.44
C HIS A 71 15.07 -24.26 7.48
N THR A 72 13.90 -23.74 7.83
CA THR A 72 12.84 -24.49 8.52
C THR A 72 11.70 -24.80 7.56
N VAL A 73 11.45 -26.08 7.33
CA VAL A 73 10.37 -26.56 6.44
C VAL A 73 9.06 -26.58 7.23
N PHE A 74 8.15 -25.65 6.94
CA PHE A 74 6.78 -25.72 7.46
C PHE A 74 5.90 -26.55 6.51
N LYS A 75 5.80 -27.86 6.76
CA LYS A 75 4.73 -28.67 6.18
C LYS A 75 3.42 -28.27 6.87
N ASP A 76 2.47 -27.78 6.08
CA ASP A 76 1.13 -27.34 6.50
C ASP A 76 1.08 -26.11 7.43
N ALA A 77 1.48 -24.94 6.92
CA ALA A 77 1.02 -23.67 7.49
C ALA A 77 -0.47 -23.43 7.15
N LYS A 78 -1.39 -24.24 7.69
CA LYS A 78 -2.81 -23.87 7.78
C LYS A 78 -2.94 -22.77 8.83
N ARG A 79 -2.65 -21.53 8.45
CA ARG A 79 -3.04 -20.34 9.24
C ARG A 79 -4.19 -19.62 8.56
N GLY A 80 -5.38 -20.13 8.83
CA GLY A 80 -6.64 -19.37 8.75
C GLY A 80 -6.80 -18.49 9.99
N ALA A 81 -5.78 -17.68 10.32
CA ALA A 81 -5.90 -16.70 11.38
C ALA A 81 -6.88 -15.61 10.92
N GLU A 82 -7.88 -15.35 11.76
CA GLU A 82 -8.87 -14.30 11.60
C GLU A 82 -8.19 -12.98 11.25
N MET A 83 -8.77 -12.25 10.28
CA MET A 83 -8.24 -11.00 9.72
C MET A 83 -8.00 -9.95 10.82
N THR A 84 -6.81 -9.94 11.37
CA THR A 84 -6.32 -8.99 12.38
C THR A 84 -5.41 -7.94 11.73
N GLY A 85 -5.57 -7.71 10.42
CA GLY A 85 -4.89 -6.63 9.72
C GLY A 85 -5.48 -5.26 10.08
N THR A 86 -4.69 -4.21 9.93
CA THR A 86 -5.15 -2.84 10.12
C THR A 86 -6.24 -2.51 9.08
N LEU A 87 -7.53 -2.61 9.46
CA LEU A 87 -8.68 -2.41 8.54
C LEU A 87 -8.59 -1.10 7.75
N GLN A 88 -7.96 -0.07 8.31
CA GLN A 88 -7.76 1.23 7.66
C GLN A 88 -6.91 1.17 6.39
N PHE A 89 -6.21 0.08 6.09
CA PHE A 89 -5.45 -0.07 4.85
C PHE A 89 -5.93 -1.27 4.02
N MET A 90 -6.95 -1.99 4.48
CA MET A 90 -7.47 -3.17 3.78
C MET A 90 -8.12 -2.79 2.44
N ALA A 91 -7.97 -3.67 1.45
CA ALA A 91 -8.58 -3.53 0.13
C ALA A 91 -10.11 -3.61 0.19
N ALA A 92 -10.80 -2.91 -0.72
CA ALA A 92 -12.26 -2.83 -0.76
C ALA A 92 -12.94 -4.20 -0.86
N GLU A 93 -12.46 -5.09 -1.72
CA GLU A 93 -13.01 -6.45 -1.90
C GLU A 93 -12.91 -7.29 -0.61
N LEU A 94 -11.81 -7.14 0.15
CA LEU A 94 -11.63 -7.82 1.43
C LEU A 94 -12.55 -7.25 2.51
N LEU A 95 -12.80 -5.93 2.50
CA LEU A 95 -13.73 -5.27 3.41
C LEU A 95 -15.19 -5.66 3.11
N GLU A 96 -15.59 -5.70 1.84
CA GLU A 96 -16.90 -6.17 1.39
C GLU A 96 -17.10 -7.65 1.74
N GLY A 97 -16.04 -8.44 1.61
CA GLY A 97 -15.99 -9.86 1.96
C GLY A 97 -15.85 -10.16 3.45
N LEU A 98 -15.89 -9.17 4.36
CA LEU A 98 -15.83 -9.44 5.80
C LEU A 98 -17.03 -10.30 6.23
N GLY A 99 -16.76 -11.56 6.60
CA GLY A 99 -17.77 -12.58 6.89
C GLY A 99 -17.95 -13.63 5.79
N GLN A 100 -17.27 -13.47 4.65
CA GLN A 100 -17.18 -14.43 3.56
C GLN A 100 -15.71 -14.83 3.32
N LYS A 101 -15.47 -15.94 2.61
CA LYS A 101 -14.10 -16.36 2.24
C LYS A 101 -13.67 -15.70 0.93
N VAL A 102 -13.33 -14.42 0.98
CA VAL A 102 -12.58 -13.77 -0.12
C VAL A 102 -11.12 -14.21 -0.03
N ARG A 103 -10.56 -14.68 -1.15
CA ARG A 103 -9.15 -15.06 -1.21
C ARG A 103 -8.31 -13.80 -1.30
N HIS A 104 -7.36 -13.63 -0.39
CA HIS A 104 -6.38 -12.55 -0.50
C HIS A 104 -5.42 -12.83 -1.68
N GLU A 105 -5.28 -11.88 -2.60
CA GLU A 105 -4.44 -11.94 -3.80
C GLU A 105 -3.54 -10.70 -3.90
N VAL A 106 -2.67 -10.67 -4.90
CA VAL A 106 -1.63 -9.63 -5.05
C VAL A 106 -2.24 -8.22 -5.14
N HIS A 107 -3.34 -8.05 -5.87
CA HIS A 107 -3.97 -6.73 -6.05
C HIS A 107 -4.51 -6.14 -4.75
N HIS A 108 -4.84 -6.96 -3.76
CA HIS A 108 -5.24 -6.48 -2.44
C HIS A 108 -4.08 -5.81 -1.71
N ASP A 109 -2.91 -6.46 -1.66
CA ASP A 109 -1.70 -5.86 -1.08
C ASP A 109 -1.31 -4.57 -1.84
N LEU A 110 -1.43 -4.56 -3.17
CA LEU A 110 -1.16 -3.38 -4.00
C LEU A 110 -2.14 -2.22 -3.73
N GLU A 111 -3.43 -2.50 -3.57
CA GLU A 111 -4.41 -1.50 -3.17
C GLU A 111 -4.09 -0.93 -1.78
N SER A 112 -3.68 -1.78 -0.83
CA SER A 112 -3.22 -1.34 0.49
C SER A 112 -2.01 -0.40 0.42
N PHE A 113 -1.05 -0.64 -0.48
CA PHE A 113 0.07 0.29 -0.72
C PHE A 113 -0.42 1.69 -1.12
N VAL A 114 -1.46 1.78 -1.96
CA VAL A 114 -2.06 3.05 -2.37
C VAL A 114 -2.68 3.77 -1.16
N TRP A 115 -3.35 3.04 -0.28
CA TRP A 115 -3.94 3.58 0.95
C TRP A 115 -2.89 4.07 1.95
N VAL A 116 -1.76 3.39 2.07
CA VAL A 116 -0.64 3.84 2.91
C VAL A 116 0.01 5.09 2.34
N LEU A 117 0.19 5.18 1.01
CA LEU A 117 0.70 6.39 0.37
C LEU A 117 -0.19 7.60 0.66
N ALA A 118 -1.49 7.49 0.38
CA ALA A 118 -2.44 8.58 0.60
C ALA A 118 -2.50 9.01 2.07
N TYR A 119 -2.30 8.07 3.00
CA TYR A 119 -2.19 8.35 4.43
C TYR A 119 -0.93 9.16 4.74
N ALA A 120 0.22 8.75 4.21
CA ALA A 120 1.50 9.41 4.43
C ALA A 120 1.49 10.87 3.92
N VAL A 121 1.00 11.11 2.71
CA VAL A 121 0.85 12.46 2.13
C VAL A 121 -0.15 13.28 2.96
N SER A 122 -1.28 12.71 3.36
CA SER A 122 -2.27 13.39 4.21
C SER A 122 -1.73 13.76 5.59
N ARG A 123 -0.87 12.92 6.19
CA ARG A 123 -0.23 13.20 7.48
C ARG A 123 0.89 14.22 7.37
N HIS A 124 1.64 14.22 6.26
CA HIS A 124 2.67 15.22 6.01
C HIS A 124 2.05 16.62 5.95
N LEU A 125 0.96 16.78 5.19
CA LEU A 125 0.31 18.09 5.02
C LEU A 125 -0.37 18.60 6.30
N GLN A 126 -0.95 17.73 7.12
CA GLN A 126 -1.49 18.11 8.43
C GLN A 126 -0.42 18.63 9.42
N ARG A 127 0.87 18.34 9.19
CA ARG A 127 1.97 18.80 10.03
C ARG A 127 2.54 20.15 9.59
N GLN A 128 2.13 20.68 8.44
CA GLN A 128 2.64 21.96 7.96
C GLN A 128 2.13 23.12 8.84
N SER A 129 3.06 23.96 9.26
CA SER A 129 2.78 25.20 9.97
C SER A 129 2.35 26.31 9.01
N GLY A 130 1.60 27.31 9.50
CA GLY A 130 1.25 28.50 8.72
C GLY A 130 0.00 28.39 7.85
N LEU A 131 -0.69 27.24 7.84
CA LEU A 131 -1.97 27.10 7.17
C LEU A 131 -3.09 27.84 7.89
N ALA A 132 -4.02 28.42 7.13
CA ALA A 132 -5.24 29.00 7.66
C ALA A 132 -6.08 27.93 8.38
N GLU A 133 -6.76 28.30 9.47
CA GLU A 133 -7.54 27.35 10.28
C GLU A 133 -8.66 26.66 9.49
N ALA A 134 -9.29 27.35 8.54
CA ALA A 134 -10.29 26.75 7.66
C ALA A 134 -9.71 25.60 6.81
N VAL A 135 -8.51 25.81 6.25
CA VAL A 135 -7.80 24.77 5.48
C VAL A 135 -7.45 23.60 6.40
N LYS A 136 -6.90 23.86 7.59
CA LYS A 136 -6.59 22.79 8.56
C LYS A 136 -7.83 21.97 8.95
N ALA A 137 -8.97 22.63 9.15
CA ALA A 137 -10.23 21.96 9.47
C ALA A 137 -10.68 21.04 8.32
N GLU A 138 -10.60 21.51 7.07
CA GLU A 138 -10.95 20.74 5.88
C GLU A 138 -10.02 19.52 5.71
N LEU A 139 -8.70 19.69 5.90
CA LEU A 139 -7.73 18.59 5.87
C LEU A 139 -7.99 17.56 6.96
N ARG A 140 -8.33 18.02 8.17
CA ARG A 140 -8.65 17.15 9.30
C ARG A 140 -9.94 16.37 9.03
N GLU A 141 -10.98 17.02 8.52
CA GLU A 141 -12.23 16.34 8.17
C GLU A 141 -11.99 15.27 7.10
N HIS A 142 -11.26 15.63 6.03
CA HIS A 142 -10.91 14.71 4.96
C HIS A 142 -10.14 13.49 5.50
N PHE A 143 -9.17 13.71 6.38
CA PHE A 143 -8.41 12.65 7.01
C PHE A 143 -9.29 11.73 7.88
N VAL A 144 -10.13 12.29 8.75
CA VAL A 144 -11.03 11.52 9.62
C VAL A 144 -12.01 10.69 8.79
N ARG A 145 -12.53 11.23 7.68
CA ARG A 145 -13.43 10.50 6.78
C ARG A 145 -12.73 9.43 5.94
N SER A 146 -11.41 9.47 5.83
CA SER A 146 -10.60 8.52 5.08
C SER A 146 -9.98 7.42 5.95
N TYR A 147 -9.63 7.75 7.21
CA TYR A 147 -8.85 6.88 8.09
C TYR A 147 -9.32 6.85 9.54
N GLY A 148 -10.20 7.75 9.97
CA GLY A 148 -10.67 7.86 11.36
C GLY A 148 -11.93 7.04 11.68
N ARG A 149 -12.42 6.24 10.74
CA ARG A 149 -13.62 5.41 10.91
C ARG A 149 -13.24 4.02 11.45
N PHE A 150 -14.13 3.45 12.27
CA PHE A 150 -13.90 2.15 12.92
C PHE A 150 -14.78 1.03 12.36
N LEU A 151 -15.92 1.37 11.74
CA LEU A 151 -16.78 0.39 11.10
C LEU A 151 -16.21 0.04 9.73
N PHE A 152 -16.11 -1.25 9.43
CA PHE A 152 -15.57 -1.71 8.15
C PHE A 152 -16.39 -1.23 6.95
N THR A 153 -17.70 -1.03 7.11
CA THR A 153 -18.58 -0.44 6.09
C THR A 153 -18.18 0.99 5.76
N ASP A 154 -17.94 1.82 6.77
CA ASP A 154 -17.50 3.20 6.58
C ASP A 154 -16.11 3.27 5.94
N ILE A 155 -15.24 2.33 6.31
CA ILE A 155 -13.91 2.21 5.70
C ILE A 155 -14.05 1.81 4.23
N ASN A 156 -14.90 0.82 3.94
CA ASN A 156 -15.15 0.35 2.57
C ASN A 156 -15.68 1.50 1.71
N ASP A 157 -16.67 2.26 2.21
CA ASP A 157 -17.22 3.44 1.54
C ASP A 157 -16.12 4.45 1.18
N ALA A 158 -15.12 4.64 2.05
CA ALA A 158 -13.97 5.48 1.73
C ALA A 158 -13.09 4.89 0.62
N ARG A 159 -12.93 3.56 0.54
CA ARG A 159 -12.14 2.87 -0.50
C ARG A 159 -12.84 2.91 -1.85
N VAL A 160 -14.09 2.48 -1.93
CA VAL A 160 -14.85 2.47 -3.20
C VAL A 160 -15.07 3.87 -3.75
N SER A 161 -15.22 4.88 -2.89
CA SER A 161 -15.29 6.28 -3.33
C SER A 161 -13.94 6.90 -3.66
N LEU A 162 -12.84 6.15 -3.55
CA LEU A 162 -11.47 6.61 -3.72
C LEU A 162 -11.15 7.86 -2.89
N ARG A 163 -11.84 8.04 -1.75
CA ARG A 163 -11.78 9.27 -0.96
C ARG A 163 -10.35 9.66 -0.56
N PRO A 164 -9.48 8.75 -0.09
CA PRO A 164 -8.11 9.12 0.28
C PRO A 164 -7.29 9.75 -0.87
N LEU A 165 -7.66 9.48 -2.13
CA LEU A 165 -7.01 10.05 -3.31
C LEU A 165 -7.77 11.26 -3.88
N ARG A 166 -8.84 11.73 -3.23
CA ARG A 166 -9.66 12.88 -3.66
C ARG A 166 -9.62 13.96 -2.58
N PRO A 167 -8.45 14.56 -2.34
CA PRO A 167 -8.32 15.55 -1.30
C PRO A 167 -9.06 16.85 -1.70
N PRO A 168 -9.40 17.70 -0.72
CA PRO A 168 -10.12 18.95 -0.98
C PRO A 168 -9.30 19.92 -1.84
N ALA A 169 -9.95 20.91 -2.47
CA ALA A 169 -9.30 21.81 -3.43
C ALA A 169 -8.08 22.53 -2.84
N ALA A 170 -8.19 23.03 -1.60
CA ALA A 170 -7.08 23.67 -0.91
C ALA A 170 -5.85 22.76 -0.77
N TYR A 171 -6.04 21.45 -0.64
CA TYR A 171 -4.94 20.49 -0.60
C TYR A 171 -4.34 20.26 -1.99
N GLN A 172 -5.16 20.21 -3.04
CA GLN A 172 -4.69 19.99 -4.41
C GLN A 172 -3.74 21.10 -4.85
N GLU A 173 -4.04 22.35 -4.49
CA GLU A 173 -3.20 23.52 -4.78
C GLU A 173 -1.84 23.49 -4.05
N MET A 174 -1.76 22.78 -2.93
CA MET A 174 -0.53 22.66 -2.13
C MET A 174 0.37 21.48 -2.55
N LEU A 175 -0.16 20.53 -3.32
CA LEU A 175 0.59 19.36 -3.74
C LEU A 175 1.56 19.70 -4.87
N PRO A 176 2.81 19.19 -4.82
CA PRO A 176 3.67 19.19 -5.99
C PRO A 176 2.97 18.51 -7.18
N GLN A 177 3.21 19.01 -8.39
CA GLN A 177 2.57 18.51 -9.61
C GLN A 177 2.78 16.99 -9.78
N GLY A 178 3.95 16.47 -9.44
CA GLY A 178 4.24 15.03 -9.45
C GLY A 178 3.27 14.22 -8.57
N ILE A 179 2.93 14.70 -7.37
CA ILE A 179 1.97 14.01 -6.48
C ILE A 179 0.54 14.13 -7.02
N HIS A 180 0.17 15.28 -7.59
CA HIS A 180 -1.13 15.43 -8.24
C HIS A 180 -1.31 14.41 -9.38
N ASN A 181 -0.31 14.30 -10.26
CA ASN A 181 -0.32 13.35 -11.36
C ASN A 181 -0.35 11.89 -10.87
N LEU A 182 0.43 11.58 -9.83
CA LEU A 182 0.39 10.29 -9.16
C LEU A 182 -1.02 9.95 -8.67
N TYR A 183 -1.70 10.87 -8.00
CA TYR A 183 -3.08 10.66 -7.52
C TYR A 183 -4.06 10.42 -8.67
N VAL A 184 -3.92 11.14 -9.79
CA VAL A 184 -4.73 10.91 -11.00
C VAL A 184 -4.52 9.48 -11.51
N GLY A 185 -3.27 9.05 -11.70
CA GLY A 185 -2.93 7.72 -12.19
C GLY A 185 -3.39 6.60 -11.25
N LEU A 186 -3.19 6.76 -9.95
CA LEU A 186 -3.64 5.80 -8.94
C LEU A 186 -5.17 5.64 -8.92
N ARG A 187 -5.92 6.73 -9.08
CA ARG A 187 -7.39 6.65 -9.20
C ARG A 187 -7.80 5.89 -10.45
N ALA A 188 -7.13 6.11 -11.59
CA ALA A 188 -7.41 5.37 -12.82
C ALA A 188 -7.12 3.87 -12.64
N ALA A 189 -5.97 3.53 -12.05
CA ALA A 189 -5.56 2.15 -11.79
C ALA A 189 -6.53 1.41 -10.84
N LEU A 190 -6.98 2.06 -9.76
CA LEU A 190 -7.95 1.47 -8.84
C LEU A 190 -9.36 1.34 -9.44
N ASN A 191 -9.79 2.29 -10.28
CA ASN A 191 -11.06 2.12 -11.00
C ASN A 191 -11.02 0.92 -11.95
N ALA A 192 -9.90 0.68 -12.63
CA ALA A 192 -9.70 -0.52 -13.46
C ALA A 192 -9.71 -1.80 -12.60
N GLN A 193 -9.06 -1.79 -11.44
CA GLN A 193 -9.13 -2.90 -10.48
C GLN A 193 -10.56 -3.18 -10.01
N PHE A 194 -11.34 -2.15 -9.67
CA PHE A 194 -12.74 -2.34 -9.29
C PHE A 194 -13.57 -2.88 -10.46
N ALA A 195 -13.31 -2.45 -11.69
CA ALA A 195 -13.92 -3.05 -12.87
C ALA A 195 -13.57 -4.54 -13.00
N TYR A 196 -12.32 -4.95 -12.71
CA TYR A 196 -11.89 -6.34 -12.69
C TYR A 196 -12.66 -7.17 -11.64
N ILE A 197 -12.78 -6.67 -10.41
CA ILE A 197 -13.51 -7.35 -9.32
C ILE A 197 -14.96 -7.65 -9.72
N TYR A 198 -15.60 -6.74 -10.46
CA TYR A 198 -16.96 -6.93 -10.97
C TYR A 198 -17.03 -7.60 -12.36
N GLY A 199 -15.95 -8.23 -12.83
CA GLY A 199 -15.90 -9.00 -14.08
C GLY A 199 -15.98 -8.15 -15.36
N ARG A 200 -15.72 -6.84 -15.28
CA ARG A 200 -15.77 -5.89 -16.40
C ARG A 200 -14.42 -5.56 -17.02
N ASP A 201 -13.32 -5.84 -16.31
CA ASP A 201 -11.96 -5.69 -16.80
C ASP A 201 -11.25 -7.06 -16.75
N PRO A 202 -10.47 -7.46 -17.77
CA PRO A 202 -9.76 -8.73 -17.76
C PRO A 202 -8.55 -8.79 -16.82
N LYS A 203 -8.02 -7.67 -16.30
CA LYS A 203 -6.73 -7.67 -15.58
C LYS A 203 -6.79 -6.94 -14.23
N PRO A 204 -6.25 -7.55 -13.15
CA PRO A 204 -6.09 -6.87 -11.86
C PRO A 204 -4.93 -5.87 -11.90
N LEU A 205 -4.86 -5.03 -10.86
CA LEU A 205 -3.70 -4.17 -10.61
C LEU A 205 -2.42 -5.00 -10.45
N THR A 206 -1.31 -4.49 -10.98
CA THR A 206 0.00 -5.16 -10.93
C THR A 206 1.08 -4.25 -10.35
N HIS A 207 2.19 -4.85 -9.89
CA HIS A 207 3.34 -4.07 -9.42
C HIS A 207 3.88 -3.13 -10.50
N ASP A 208 3.92 -3.57 -11.76
CA ASP A 208 4.48 -2.77 -12.86
C ASP A 208 3.72 -1.47 -13.07
N VAL A 209 2.39 -1.53 -13.06
CA VAL A 209 1.53 -0.35 -13.15
C VAL A 209 1.82 0.63 -12.02
N LEU A 210 1.91 0.15 -10.78
CA LEU A 210 2.19 1.04 -9.65
C LEU A 210 3.61 1.62 -9.71
N LEU A 211 4.62 0.79 -10.00
CA LEU A 211 6.02 1.24 -10.10
C LEU A 211 6.19 2.31 -11.17
N GLU A 212 5.60 2.12 -12.35
CA GLU A 212 5.64 3.12 -13.44
C GLU A 212 5.00 4.45 -13.02
N LEU A 213 3.88 4.41 -12.28
CA LEU A 213 3.25 5.61 -11.73
C LEU A 213 4.16 6.32 -10.73
N PHE A 214 4.82 5.59 -9.83
CA PHE A 214 5.78 6.16 -8.87
C PHE A 214 6.99 6.77 -9.57
N ASP A 215 7.57 6.09 -10.56
CA ASP A 215 8.74 6.55 -11.31
C ASP A 215 8.41 7.83 -12.10
N THR A 216 7.26 7.84 -12.78
CA THR A 216 6.77 9.03 -13.50
C THR A 216 6.58 10.22 -12.56
N ALA A 217 6.03 9.98 -11.37
CA ALA A 217 5.83 11.02 -10.37
C ALA A 217 7.16 11.55 -9.84
N TYR A 218 8.14 10.67 -9.58
CA TYR A 218 9.46 11.05 -9.08
C TYR A 218 10.22 11.95 -10.06
N HIS A 219 10.16 11.65 -11.36
CA HIS A 219 10.77 12.49 -12.40
C HIS A 219 10.07 13.84 -12.61
N SER A 220 8.91 14.04 -11.98
CA SER A 220 8.10 15.26 -12.07
C SER A 220 8.15 16.12 -10.79
N LEU A 221 8.99 15.75 -9.82
CA LEU A 221 9.25 16.47 -8.55
C LEU A 221 10.55 17.26 -8.64
#